data_AF-A0A7I7XPY2-F1
#
_entry.id   AF-A0A7I7XPY2-F1
#
_cell.length_a   1.000
_cell.length_b   1.000
_cell.length_c   1.000
_cell.angle_alpha   90.00
_cell.angle_beta   90.00
_cell.angle_gamma   90.00
#
_symmetry.space_group_name_H-M   'P 1'
#
loop_
_entity.id
_entity.type
_entity.pdbx_description
1 polymer ?
#
loop_
_entity_poly.entity_id
_entity_poly.type
_entity_poly.pdbx_seq_one_letter_code
_entity_poly.pdbx_strand_id
1 'polypeptide(L)'
;MTYTASITEPAESDAMPLWESFDHATAENAFDAARRHIAAAQPFDRIVDLGGDVYAVLSGAGHGAERVATVVISPGDDAPAAPTVNH
;
A
#
# COMPACT_ATOMS: atom_id res chain seq x y z
N MET A 1 -4.48 1.23 17.64
CA MET A 1 -4.26 0.47 16.39
C MET A 1 -4.27 1.49 15.28
N THR A 2 -3.09 1.76 14.74
CA THR A 2 -2.92 2.54 13.52
C THR A 2 -2.88 1.58 12.34
N TYR A 3 -2.95 2.10 11.13
CA TYR A 3 -2.82 1.34 9.89
C TYR A 3 -1.74 1.98 9.03
N THR A 4 -1.04 1.14 8.29
CA THR A 4 0.00 1.53 7.34
C THR A 4 -0.43 1.06 5.96
N ALA A 5 -0.30 1.92 4.97
CA ALA A 5 -0.47 1.58 3.57
C ALA A 5 0.88 1.55 2.88
N SER A 6 1.20 0.43 2.25
CA SER A 6 2.45 0.22 1.53
C SER A 6 2.14 -0.09 0.07
N ILE A 7 2.84 0.55 -0.86
CA ILE A 7 2.77 0.27 -2.30
C ILE A 7 4.07 -0.44 -2.69
N THR A 8 3.98 -1.68 -3.14
CA THR A 8 5.14 -2.50 -3.55
C THR A 8 5.07 -2.86 -5.04
N GLU A 9 6.16 -3.41 -5.55
CA GLU A 9 6.21 -3.97 -6.90
C GLU A 9 5.21 -5.13 -7.07
N PRO A 10 4.70 -5.35 -8.30
CA PRO A 10 3.60 -6.29 -8.55
C PRO A 10 4.00 -7.76 -8.33
N ALA A 11 5.30 -8.07 -8.33
CA ALA A 11 5.85 -9.42 -8.29
C ALA A 11 6.41 -9.83 -6.92
N GLU A 12 6.67 -8.90 -6.00
CA GLU A 12 7.37 -9.20 -4.74
C GLU A 12 6.67 -8.58 -3.54
N SER A 13 6.14 -9.43 -2.65
CA SER A 13 5.60 -9.02 -1.35
C SER A 13 6.68 -8.68 -0.31
N ASP A 14 7.95 -9.05 -0.57
CA ASP A 14 9.11 -8.76 0.29
C ASP A 14 9.98 -7.61 -0.26
N ALA A 15 9.59 -7.02 -1.41
CA ALA A 15 10.28 -5.86 -1.95
C ALA A 15 10.07 -4.64 -1.05
N MET A 16 11.10 -3.79 -0.96
CA MET A 16 10.99 -2.50 -0.29
C MET A 16 9.81 -1.71 -0.89
N PRO A 17 8.92 -1.16 -0.06
CA PRO A 17 7.79 -0.40 -0.56
C PRO A 17 8.29 0.80 -1.35
N LEU A 18 7.75 0.97 -2.56
CA LEU A 18 7.97 2.13 -3.41
C LEU A 18 7.43 3.40 -2.75
N TRP A 19 6.36 3.24 -1.96
CA TRP A 19 5.78 4.29 -1.15
C TRP A 19 5.10 3.69 0.08
N GLU A 20 5.19 4.40 1.20
CA GLU A 20 4.56 3.99 2.45
C GLU A 20 3.94 5.18 3.17
N SER A 21 2.78 4.95 3.79
CA SER A 21 2.06 5.95 4.57
C SER A 21 1.60 5.35 5.89
N PHE A 22 1.85 6.08 6.98
CA PHE A 22 1.71 5.61 8.35
C PHE A 22 0.63 6.37 9.12
N ASP A 23 0.35 5.87 10.33
CA ASP A 23 -0.44 6.55 11.36
C ASP A 23 -1.92 6.78 11.01
N HIS A 24 -2.50 5.89 10.20
CA HIS A 24 -3.91 6.01 9.84
C HIS A 24 -4.81 5.44 10.93
N ALA A 25 -5.85 6.19 11.31
CA ALA A 25 -6.81 5.74 12.33
C ALA A 25 -7.61 4.48 11.90
N THR A 26 -7.74 4.24 10.59
CA THR A 26 -8.50 3.12 10.01
C THR A 26 -7.82 2.59 8.74
N ALA A 27 -8.08 1.34 8.39
CA ALA A 27 -7.64 0.74 7.13
C ALA A 27 -8.17 1.53 5.92
N GLU A 28 -9.39 2.06 6.00
CA GLU A 28 -9.98 2.89 4.97
C GLU A 28 -9.21 4.20 4.75
N ASN A 29 -8.73 4.84 5.82
CA ASN A 29 -7.90 6.06 5.70
C ASN A 29 -6.55 5.74 5.05
N ALA A 30 -5.94 4.62 5.43
CA ALA A 30 -4.69 4.15 4.84
C ALA A 30 -4.87 3.86 3.34
N PHE A 31 -5.95 3.17 2.97
CA PHE A 31 -6.31 2.89 1.60
C PHE A 31 -6.59 4.16 0.79
N ASP A 32 -7.32 5.11 1.35
CA ASP A 32 -7.60 6.40 0.70
C ASP A 32 -6.32 7.20 0.45
N ALA A 33 -5.36 7.16 1.37
CA ALA A 33 -4.04 7.76 1.18
C ALA A 33 -3.28 7.12 -0.01
N ALA A 34 -3.21 5.78 -0.06
CA ALA A 34 -2.60 5.06 -1.18
C ALA A 34 -3.29 5.35 -2.50
N ARG A 35 -4.63 5.35 -2.50
CA ARG A 35 -5.45 5.68 -3.67
C ARG A 35 -5.19 7.09 -4.17
N ARG A 36 -5.10 8.08 -3.28
CA ARG A 36 -4.77 9.47 -3.65
C ARG A 36 -3.37 9.59 -4.23
N HIS A 37 -2.39 8.88 -3.66
CA HIS A 37 -1.03 8.86 -4.18
C HIS A 37 -0.98 8.29 -5.60
N ILE A 38 -1.61 7.13 -5.83
CA ILE A 38 -1.70 6.50 -7.15
C ILE A 38 -2.44 7.41 -8.13
N ALA A 39 -3.58 7.98 -7.74
CA ALA A 39 -4.35 8.87 -8.62
C ALA A 39 -3.57 10.16 -9.00
N ALA A 40 -2.70 10.67 -8.12
CA ALA A 40 -1.86 11.82 -8.41
C ALA A 40 -0.72 11.48 -9.39
N ALA A 41 -0.14 10.29 -9.29
CA ALA A 41 0.94 9.83 -10.16
C ALA A 41 0.42 9.31 -11.51
N GLN A 42 -0.62 8.48 -11.49
CA GLN A 42 -1.17 7.73 -12.62
C GLN A 42 -2.71 7.72 -12.53
N PRO A 43 -3.41 8.79 -12.97
CA PRO A 43 -4.85 8.96 -12.79
C PRO A 43 -5.72 7.94 -13.56
N PHE A 44 -5.13 7.18 -14.48
CA PHE A 44 -5.81 6.15 -15.27
C PHE A 44 -5.66 4.74 -14.69
N ASP A 45 -4.86 4.59 -13.64
CA ASP A 45 -4.67 3.30 -12.98
C ASP A 45 -5.92 2.89 -12.21
N ARG A 46 -6.17 1.59 -12.20
CA ARG A 46 -7.33 0.97 -11.57
C ARG A 46 -6.88 0.12 -10.39
N ILE A 47 -7.44 0.40 -9.23
CA ILE A 47 -7.19 -0.37 -8.02
C ILE A 47 -8.26 -1.45 -7.91
N VAL A 48 -7.84 -2.71 -7.79
CA VAL A 48 -8.71 -3.89 -7.70
C VAL A 48 -8.43 -4.62 -6.40
N ASP A 49 -9.48 -4.92 -5.63
CA ASP A 49 -9.38 -5.72 -4.42
C ASP A 49 -9.01 -7.17 -4.74
N LEU A 50 -7.98 -7.70 -4.07
CA LEU A 50 -7.59 -9.11 -4.13
C LEU A 50 -8.04 -9.89 -2.87
N GLY A 51 -8.55 -9.18 -1.86
CA GLY A 51 -8.91 -9.72 -0.55
C GLY A 51 -7.76 -9.71 0.44
N GLY A 52 -8.12 -9.79 1.73
CA GLY A 52 -7.14 -9.82 2.83
C GLY A 52 -6.32 -8.53 2.95
N ASP A 53 -6.95 -7.38 2.70
CA ASP A 53 -6.32 -6.05 2.77
C ASP A 53 -5.21 -5.82 1.73
N VAL A 54 -5.22 -6.62 0.65
CA VAL A 54 -4.31 -6.49 -0.50
C VAL A 54 -5.07 -6.06 -1.74
N TYR A 55 -4.54 -5.07 -2.46
CA TYR A 55 -5.12 -4.54 -3.69
C TYR A 55 -4.09 -4.53 -4.83
N ALA A 56 -4.51 -4.87 -6.04
CA ALA A 56 -3.71 -4.73 -7.24
C ALA A 56 -3.91 -3.34 -7.87
N VAL A 57 -2.82 -2.71 -8.29
CA VAL A 57 -2.87 -1.54 -9.16
C VAL A 57 -2.64 -2.01 -10.59
N LEU A 58 -3.65 -1.82 -11.43
CA LEU A 58 -3.63 -2.19 -12.84
C LEU A 58 -3.50 -0.93 -13.70
N SER A 59 -2.51 -0.88 -14.58
CA SER A 59 -2.39 0.17 -15.59
C SER A 59 -2.83 -0.33 -16.96
N GLY A 60 -3.48 0.55 -17.73
CA GLY A 60 -3.98 0.25 -19.08
C GLY A 60 -5.48 -0.01 -19.16
N ALA A 61 -5.99 -0.11 -20.40
CA ALA A 61 -7.42 -0.21 -20.69
C ALA A 61 -7.86 -1.65 -21.01
N GLY A 62 -9.03 -2.05 -20.46
CA GLY A 62 -9.70 -3.30 -20.82
C GLY A 62 -8.96 -4.58 -20.39
N HIS A 63 -9.02 -5.61 -21.24
CA HIS A 63 -8.43 -6.96 -21.04
C HIS A 63 -6.89 -7.00 -21.08
N GLY A 64 -6.24 -5.90 -21.45
CA GLY A 64 -4.77 -5.78 -21.48
C GLY A 64 -4.20 -4.99 -20.29
N ALA A 65 -4.97 -4.82 -19.20
CA ALA A 65 -4.48 -4.11 -18.03
C ALA A 65 -3.42 -4.95 -17.31
N GLU A 66 -2.22 -4.39 -17.15
CA GLU A 66 -1.10 -5.05 -16.50
C GLU A 66 -1.04 -4.61 -15.04
N ARG A 67 -0.69 -5.54 -14.13
CA ARG A 67 -0.44 -5.17 -12.74
C ARG A 67 0.90 -4.45 -12.66
N VAL A 68 0.86 -3.19 -12.25
CA VAL A 68 2.04 -2.32 -12.12
C VAL A 68 2.49 -2.13 -10.68
N ALA A 69 1.60 -2.36 -9.70
CA ALA A 69 1.94 -2.32 -8.28
C ALA A 69 0.94 -3.12 -7.44
N THR A 70 1.28 -3.33 -6.17
CA THR A 70 0.42 -3.93 -5.16
C THR A 70 0.31 -2.97 -3.98
N VAL A 71 -0.91 -2.73 -3.48
CA VAL A 71 -1.16 -2.00 -2.22
C VAL A 71 -1.43 -3.03 -1.14
N VAL A 72 -0.76 -2.90 0.00
CA VAL A 72 -1.00 -3.71 1.19
C VAL A 72 -1.37 -2.77 2.33
N ILE A 73 -2.48 -3.06 3.01
CA ILE A 73 -2.87 -2.35 4.22
C ILE A 73 -2.58 -3.27 5.41
N SER A 74 -1.56 -2.91 6.18
CA SER A 74 -1.19 -3.64 7.38
C SER A 74 -1.70 -2.88 8.60
N PRO A 75 -2.27 -3.56 9.62
CA PRO A 75 -2.40 -2.93 10.92
C PRO A 75 -0.99 -2.55 11.37
N GLY A 76 -0.81 -1.29 11.74
CA GLY A 76 0.42 -0.81 12.33
C GLY A 76 0.67 -1.61 13.60
N ASP A 77 1.73 -2.41 13.57
CA ASP A 77 2.30 -2.96 14.78
C ASP A 77 2.89 -1.75 15.51
N ASP A 78 2.11 -1.17 16.43
CA ASP A 78 2.64 -0.29 17.46
C ASP A 78 3.48 -1.15 18.43
N ALA A 79 4.44 -1.91 17.90
CA ALA A 79 5.61 -2.25 18.69
C ALA A 79 6.41 -0.95 18.74
N PRO A 80 6.58 -0.33 19.91
CA PRO A 80 7.58 0.71 20.03
C PRO A 80 8.88 0.11 19.52
N ALA A 81 9.49 0.73 18.50
CA ALA A 81 10.87 0.44 18.14
C ALA A 81 11.66 0.53 19.45
N ALA A 82 12.02 -0.63 20.02
CA ALA A 82 12.68 -0.66 21.31
C ALA A 82 13.90 0.26 21.18
N PRO A 83 14.09 1.25 22.05
CA PRO A 83 15.29 2.05 21.98
C PRO A 83 16.44 1.07 22.17
N THR A 84 17.26 0.85 21.13
CA THR A 84 18.56 0.22 21.30
C THR A 84 19.35 1.19 22.17
N VAL A 85 19.30 0.97 23.48
CA VAL A 85 20.17 1.63 24.43
C VAL A 85 21.52 0.97 24.24
N ASN A 86 22.37 1.59 23.42
CA ASN A 86 23.76 1.18 23.30
C ASN A 86 24.46 1.59 24.62
N HIS A 87 24.82 0.60 25.43
CA HIS A 87 25.63 0.73 26.65
C HIS A 87 27.12 0.89 26.29
#